data_AF-A0A1M3HTT9-F1
#
_entry.id   AF-A0A1M3HTT9-F1
#
_cell.length_a   1.000
_cell.length_b   1.000
_cell.length_c   1.000
_cell.angle_alpha   90.00
_cell.angle_beta   90.00
_cell.angle_gamma   90.00
#
_symmetry.space_group_name_H-M   'P 1'
#
loop_
_entity.id
_entity.type
_entity.pdbx_description
1 polymer ?
#
loop_
_entity_poly.entity_id
_entity_poly.type
_entity_poly.pdbx_seq_one_letter_code
_entity_poly.pdbx_strand_id
1 'polypeptide(L)' 'MISALLAFTPALLLAGCGPNDTDPGPGGVTVAEARALDEAAEMIEQRRLPDAALENGTQAPDATPSPNGNAAE' A
#
# COMPACT_ATOMS: atom_id res chain seq x y z
N MET A 1 29.99 -37.60 5.43
CA MET A 1 29.93 -36.12 5.34
C MET A 1 28.87 -35.61 4.35
N ILE A 2 28.55 -36.33 3.27
CA ILE A 2 27.54 -35.88 2.27
C ILE A 2 26.09 -35.82 2.82
N SER A 3 25.71 -36.70 3.77
CA SER A 3 24.34 -36.76 4.32
C SER A 3 23.92 -35.55 5.16
N ALA A 4 24.88 -34.86 5.80
CA ALA A 4 24.56 -33.68 6.61
C ALA A 4 24.20 -32.47 5.73
N LEU A 5 24.73 -32.44 4.50
CA LEU A 5 24.51 -31.34 3.55
C LEU A 5 23.09 -31.38 2.97
N LEU A 6 22.52 -32.58 2.80
CA LEU A 6 21.19 -32.77 2.19
C LEU A 6 20.04 -32.34 3.11
N ALA A 7 20.25 -32.39 4.44
CA ALA A 7 19.25 -31.99 5.44
C ALA A 7 19.06 -30.46 5.56
N PHE A 8 20.04 -29.67 5.10
CA PHE A 8 19.98 -28.20 5.18
C PHE A 8 19.28 -27.55 3.98
N THR A 9 19.20 -28.25 2.85
CA THR A 9 18.55 -27.82 1.60
C THR A 9 17.11 -27.30 1.74
N PRO A 10 16.19 -27.93 2.49
CA PRO A 10 14.81 -27.45 2.59
C PRO A 10 14.65 -26.17 3.41
N ALA A 11 15.58 -25.87 4.33
CA ALA A 11 15.52 -24.64 5.13
C ALA A 11 15.81 -23.38 4.31
N LEU A 12 16.66 -23.49 3.27
CA LEU A 12 16.96 -22.36 2.37
C LEU A 12 15.80 -22.06 1.41
N LEU A 13 14.99 -23.07 1.04
CA LEU A 13 13.82 -22.90 0.18
C LEU A 13 12.67 -22.16 0.89
N LEU A 14 12.60 -22.23 2.22
CA LEU A 14 11.55 -21.56 3.00
C LEU A 14 11.85 -20.07 3.26
N ALA A 15 13.09 -19.63 3.04
CA ALA A 15 13.49 -18.22 3.21
C ALA A 15 12.87 -17.27 2.15
N GLY A 16 12.21 -17.80 1.12
CA GLY A 16 11.50 -17.03 0.09
C GLY A 16 10.00 -16.82 0.36
N CYS A 17 9.43 -17.43 1.41
CA CYS A 17 8.00 -17.33 1.73
C CYS A 17 7.72 -16.26 2.80
N GLY A 18 8.51 -15.18 2.78
CA GLY A 18 8.29 -13.98 3.58
C GLY A 18 7.84 -12.83 2.69
N PRO A 19 7.19 -11.80 3.24
CA PRO A 19 6.77 -10.63 2.48
C PRO A 19 7.99 -10.05 1.75
N ASN A 20 7.96 -10.11 0.43
CA ASN A 20 8.96 -9.49 -0.42
C ASN A 20 8.53 -8.06 -0.70
N ASP A 21 9.47 -7.14 -0.91
CA ASP A 21 9.14 -5.74 -1.20
C ASP A 21 8.29 -5.59 -2.46
N THR A 22 8.32 -6.56 -3.37
CA THR A 22 7.50 -6.61 -4.60
C THR A 22 6.24 -7.46 -4.49
N ASP A 23 6.01 -8.11 -3.34
CA ASP A 23 4.82 -8.94 -3.12
C ASP A 23 3.59 -8.02 -3.01
N PRO A 24 2.49 -8.26 -3.77
CA PRO A 24 1.28 -7.48 -3.64
C PRO A 24 0.67 -7.66 -2.24
N GLY A 25 0.72 -6.60 -1.45
CA GLY A 25 0.11 -6.54 -0.14
C GLY A 25 -1.42 -6.35 -0.19
N PRO A 26 -2.08 -6.40 0.98
CA PRO A 26 -3.51 -6.12 1.08
C PRO A 26 -3.81 -4.71 0.55
N GLY A 27 -4.74 -4.61 -0.40
CA GLY A 27 -5.04 -3.36 -1.12
C GLY A 27 -4.38 -3.24 -2.50
N GLY A 28 -3.61 -4.25 -2.93
CA GLY A 28 -2.99 -4.28 -4.27
C GLY A 28 -1.75 -3.41 -4.42
N VAL A 29 -1.24 -2.87 -3.31
CA VAL A 29 0.02 -2.12 -3.24
C VAL A 29 1.12 -3.02 -2.70
N THR A 30 2.32 -2.86 -3.21
CA THR A 30 3.51 -3.55 -2.70
C THR A 30 3.93 -3.01 -1.32
N VAL A 31 4.71 -3.78 -0.58
CA VAL A 31 5.23 -3.35 0.72
C VAL A 31 6.09 -2.08 0.58
N ALA A 32 6.87 -1.99 -0.49
CA ALA A 32 7.66 -0.80 -0.80
C ALA A 32 6.79 0.43 -1.09
N GLU A 33 5.70 0.26 -1.84
CA GLU A 33 4.75 1.34 -2.12
C GLU A 33 4.05 1.82 -0.85
N ALA A 34 3.59 0.90 0.01
CA ALA A 34 2.96 1.23 1.28
C ALA A 34 3.90 2.06 2.19
N ARG A 35 5.16 1.63 2.30
CA ARG A 35 6.19 2.38 3.06
C ARG A 35 6.40 3.79 2.51
N ALA A 36 6.49 3.94 1.19
CA ALA A 36 6.67 5.25 0.56
C ALA A 36 5.49 6.19 0.81
N LEU A 37 4.27 5.66 0.84
CA LEU A 37 3.05 6.41 1.18
C LEU A 37 3.06 6.84 2.66
N ASP A 38 3.50 5.98 3.57
CA ASP A 38 3.61 6.32 5.00
C ASP A 38 4.63 7.41 5.26
N GLU A 39 5.81 7.34 4.63
CA GLU A 39 6.83 8.40 4.72
C GLU A 39 6.31 9.74 4.17
N ALA A 40 5.51 9.70 3.10
CA ALA A 40 4.86 10.90 2.57
C ALA A 40 3.84 11.50 3.55
N ALA A 41 3.04 10.66 4.20
CA ALA A 41 2.09 11.10 5.22
C ALA A 41 2.82 11.72 6.43
N GLU A 42 3.93 11.13 6.87
CA GLU A 42 4.73 11.65 7.98
C GLU A 42 5.29 13.05 7.67
N MET A 43 5.76 13.28 6.44
CA MET A 43 6.20 14.62 6.01
C MET A 43 5.08 15.67 6.03
N ILE A 44 3.83 15.26 5.78
CA ILE A 44 2.66 16.12 5.87
C ILE A 44 2.35 16.43 7.34
N GLU A 45 2.36 15.44 8.22
CA GLU A 45 2.08 15.63 9.65
C GLU A 45 3.11 16.53 10.34
N GLN A 46 4.39 16.37 10.00
CA GLN A 46 5.46 17.25 10.50
C GLN A 46 5.28 18.71 10.10
N ARG A 47 4.59 18.97 8.99
CA ARG A 47 4.19 20.32 8.59
C ARG A 47 2.84 20.62 9.22
N ARG A 48 2.82 21.43 10.28
CA ARG A 48 1.57 22.02 10.79
C ARG A 48 0.87 22.72 9.63
N LEU A 49 -0.17 22.09 9.09
CA LEU A 49 -0.91 22.62 7.96
C LEU A 49 -1.69 23.85 8.46
N PRO A 50 -1.62 25.01 7.78
CA PRO A 50 -2.39 26.18 8.18
C PRO A 50 -3.89 25.87 8.13
N ASP A 51 -4.69 26.42 9.05
CA ASP A 51 -6.14 26.15 9.15
C ASP A 51 -6.88 26.35 7.82
N ALA A 52 -6.48 27.35 7.03
CA ALA A 52 -7.03 27.63 5.70
C ALA A 52 -6.89 26.45 4.71
N ALA A 53 -5.90 25.58 4.88
CA ALA A 53 -5.74 24.37 4.06
C ALA A 53 -6.67 23.23 4.52
N LEU A 54 -7.08 23.20 5.79
CA LEU A 54 -8.05 22.24 6.32
C LEU A 54 -9.49 22.60 5.91
N GLU A 55 -9.80 23.89 5.81
CA GLU A 55 -11.11 24.37 5.35
C GLU A 55 -11.39 23.99 3.89
N ASN A 56 -10.35 23.99 3.03
CA ASN A 56 -10.48 23.57 1.63
C ASN A 56 -10.72 22.05 1.47
N GLY A 57 -10.33 21.22 2.44
CA GLY A 57 -10.46 19.76 2.38
C GLY A 57 -11.82 19.21 2.83
N THR A 58 -12.64 20.02 3.50
CA THR A 58 -14.01 19.65 3.93
C THR A 58 -15.02 19.75 2.78
N GLN A 59 -14.63 20.32 1.65
CA GLN A 59 -15.39 20.18 0.42
C GLN A 59 -15.08 18.79 -0.15
N ALA A 60 -15.86 17.80 0.27
CA ALA A 60 -15.97 16.55 -0.48
C ALA A 60 -16.11 16.93 -1.96
N PRO A 61 -15.35 16.31 -2.89
CA PRO A 61 -15.56 16.53 -4.31
C PRO A 61 -17.04 16.35 -4.53
N ASP A 62 -17.69 17.41 -5.00
CA ASP A 62 -19.11 17.44 -5.26
C ASP A 62 -19.40 16.15 -6.04
N ALA A 63 -20.12 15.22 -5.40
CA ALA A 63 -20.59 14.02 -6.05
C ALA A 63 -21.70 14.49 -6.99
N THR A 64 -21.30 15.22 -8.04
CA THR A 64 -22.17 15.54 -9.15
C THR A 64 -22.63 14.18 -9.64
N PRO A 65 -23.94 13.85 -9.52
CA PRO A 65 -24.42 12.57 -9.98
C PRO A 65 -24.08 12.52 -11.48
N SER A 66 -23.22 11.57 -11.86
CA SER A 66 -22.93 11.32 -13.27
C SER A 66 -24.27 11.11 -13.97
N PRO A 67 -24.70 11.98 -14.90
CA PRO A 67 -26.04 11.93 -15.48
C PRO A 67 -26.21 10.76 -16.46
N ASN A 68 -25.20 9.91 -16.64
CA ASN A 68 -25.25 8.79 -17.57
C ASN A 68 -25.24 7.46 -16.80
N GLY A 69 -26.44 7.04 -16.43
CA GLY A 69 -26.81 5.67 -16.13
C GLY A 69 -28.18 5.35 -16.72
N ASN A 70 -28.39 5.68 -17.99
CA ASN A 70 -29.59 5.28 -18.72
C ASN A 70 -29.43 3.86 -19.29
N ALA A 71 -30.42 3.04 -18.94
CA ALA A 71 -30.99 1.90 -19.68
C ALA A 71 -30.36 0.49 -19.58
N ALA A 72 -31.30 -0.47 -19.47
CA ALA A 72 -31.21 -1.94 -19.50
C ALA A 72 -30.80 -2.58 -18.16
N GLU A 73 -31.54 -3.47 -17.51
CA GLU A 73 -32.81 -4.18 -17.77
C GLU A 73 -33.28 -4.73 -16.40
#